data_AF-A0A2R6BZV1-F1
#
_entry.id   AF-A0A2R6BZV1-F1
#
_cell.length_a   1.000
_cell.length_b   1.000
_cell.length_c   1.000
_cell.angle_alpha   90.00
_cell.angle_beta   90.00
_cell.angle_gamma   90.00
#
_symmetry.space_group_name_H-M   'P 1'
#
loop_
_entity.id
_entity.type
_entity.pdbx_description
1 polymer ?
#
loop_
_entity_poly.entity_id
_entity_poly.type
_entity_poly.pdbx_seq_one_letter_code
_entity_poly.pdbx_strand_id
1 'polypeptide(L)' 'MYFDAEPKRDIRDFFDMEEPLRNFESALNKGKLVVVSGLRRYGKTSLILTALNKMNVQYLFLDARLLSAVTMISIND' A
#
# COMPACT_ATOMS: atom_id res chain seq x y z
N MET A 1 -3.24 1.17 16.37
CA MET A 1 -2.37 0.79 17.50
C MET A 1 -1.05 0.24 16.96
N TYR A 2 0.06 0.66 17.56
CA TYR A 2 1.42 0.31 17.14
C TYR A 2 1.66 -1.21 16.98
N PHE A 3 1.21 -2.04 17.93
CA PHE A 3 1.43 -3.49 17.90
C PHE A 3 0.30 -4.31 17.24
N ASP A 4 -0.67 -3.65 16.60
CA ASP A 4 -1.71 -4.34 15.83
C ASP A 4 -1.10 -5.16 14.68
N ALA A 5 -1.60 -6.38 14.46
CA ALA A 5 -1.17 -7.24 13.36
C ALA A 5 -1.72 -6.77 11.99
N GLU A 6 -2.80 -5.99 11.99
CA GLU A 6 -3.39 -5.44 10.78
C GLU A 6 -2.50 -4.36 10.14
N PRO A 7 -2.58 -4.17 8.81
CA PRO A 7 -1.88 -3.08 8.13
C PRO A 7 -2.20 -1.72 8.74
N LYS A 8 -1.17 -0.90 8.96
CA LYS A 8 -1.31 0.44 9.54
C LYS A 8 -1.97 1.37 8.54
N ARG A 9 -2.72 2.34 9.08
CA ARG A 9 -3.43 3.38 8.32
C ARG A 9 -3.10 4.79 8.79
N ASP A 10 -2.42 4.92 9.92
CA ASP A 10 -2.00 6.17 10.53
C ASP A 10 -0.47 6.16 10.71
N ILE A 11 0.15 7.29 10.41
CA ILE A 11 1.60 7.51 10.56
C ILE A 11 2.06 7.27 12.01
N ARG A 12 1.21 7.62 13.00
CA ARG A 12 1.52 7.49 14.43
C ARG A 12 1.70 6.04 14.87
N ASP A 13 1.14 5.11 14.11
CA ASP A 13 1.25 3.67 14.34
C ASP A 13 2.33 3.00 13.48
N PHE A 14 3.06 3.77 12.64
CA PHE A 14 3.95 3.24 11.59
C PHE A 14 5.41 3.66 11.79
N PHE A 15 6.08 2.94 12.70
CA PHE A 15 7.45 3.19 13.16
C PHE A 15 8.51 3.19 12.07
N ASP A 16 9.41 4.17 12.11
CA ASP A 16 10.68 4.22 11.36
C ASP A 16 10.50 4.02 9.84
N MET A 17 9.50 4.71 9.29
CA MET A 17 9.07 4.57 7.89
C MET A 17 9.07 5.89 7.13
N GLU A 18 9.71 6.93 7.68
CA GLU A 18 9.78 8.28 7.15
C GLU A 18 10.43 8.32 5.76
N GLU A 19 11.52 7.59 5.56
CA GLU A 19 12.19 7.51 4.25
C GLU A 19 11.36 6.75 3.22
N PRO A 20 10.86 5.52 3.48
CA PRO A 20 9.93 4.83 2.59
C PRO A 20 8.72 5.68 2.19
N LEU A 21 8.12 6.40 3.13
CA LEU A 21 6.98 7.29 2.86
C LEU A 21 7.37 8.42 1.91
N ARG A 22 8.46 9.13 2.19
CA ARG A 22 8.96 10.20 1.32
C ARG A 22 9.26 9.71 -0.10
N ASN A 23 9.87 8.53 -0.22
CA ASN A 23 10.18 7.92 -1.52
C ASN A 23 8.92 7.52 -2.27
N PHE A 24 7.92 6.97 -1.58
CA PHE A 24 6.63 6.61 -2.16
C PHE A 24 5.83 7.84 -2.62
N GLU A 25 5.74 8.90 -1.80
CA GLU A 25 5.09 10.16 -2.16
C GLU A 25 5.76 10.81 -3.40
N SER A 26 7.10 10.82 -3.44
CA SER A 26 7.88 11.30 -4.60
C SER A 26 7.62 10.47 -5.86
N ALA A 27 7.50 9.15 -5.73
CA ALA A 27 7.21 8.26 -6.84
C ALA A 27 5.80 8.44 -7.38
N LEU A 28 4.78 8.61 -6.52
CA LEU A 28 3.40 8.88 -6.92
C LEU A 28 3.27 10.18 -7.71
N ASN A 29 4.02 11.22 -7.34
CA ASN A 29 3.99 12.50 -8.05
C ASN A 29 4.68 12.47 -9.43
N LYS A 30 5.54 11.48 -9.69
CA LYS A 30 6.35 11.40 -10.92
C LYS A 30 5.92 10.28 -11.86
N GLY A 31 5.38 9.19 -11.33
CA GLY A 31 5.10 7.97 -12.05
C GLY A 31 3.61 7.72 -12.25
N LYS A 32 3.25 7.15 -13.40
CA LYS A 32 1.90 6.59 -13.65
C LYS A 32 1.71 5.22 -13.01
N LEU A 33 2.81 4.54 -12.69
CA LEU A 33 2.86 3.23 -12.06
C LEU A 33 3.99 3.23 -11.03
N VAL A 34 3.67 2.88 -9.79
CA VAL A 34 4.62 2.73 -8.70
C VAL A 34 4.56 1.31 -8.20
N VAL A 35 5.70 0.61 -8.22
CA VAL A 35 5.82 -0.77 -7.72
C VAL A 35 6.47 -0.75 -6.34
N VAL A 36 5.72 -1.18 -5.32
CA VAL A 36 6.23 -1.36 -3.96
C VAL A 36 6.59 -2.84 -3.77
N SER A 37 7.89 -3.15 -3.80
CA SER A 37 8.42 -4.51 -3.67
C SER A 37 9.01 -4.78 -2.28
N GLY A 38 9.26 -6.06 -1.98
CA GLY A 38 9.83 -6.51 -0.70
C GLY A 38 9.18 -7.78 -0.16
N LEU A 39 9.77 -8.38 0.87
CA LEU A 39 9.33 -9.66 1.42
C LEU A 39 7.96 -9.58 2.12
N ARG A 40 7.28 -10.73 2.27
CA ARG A 40 5.98 -10.81 2.97
C ARG A 40 6.13 -10.29 4.41
N ARG A 41 5.15 -9.51 4.88
CA ARG A 41 5.12 -8.89 6.21
C ARG A 41 6.12 -7.75 6.49
N TYR A 42 6.78 -7.19 5.47
CA TYR A 42 7.64 -5.99 5.60
C TYR A 42 6.84 -4.66 5.64
N GLY A 43 5.54 -4.70 5.89
CA GLY A 43 4.75 -3.46 6.01
C GLY A 43 4.39 -2.76 4.69
N LYS A 44 4.57 -3.39 3.52
CA LYS A 44 4.20 -2.78 2.21
C LYS A 44 2.76 -2.26 2.14
N THR A 45 1.79 -3.04 2.62
CA THR A 45 0.39 -2.60 2.67
C THR A 45 0.20 -1.43 3.62
N SER A 46 0.88 -1.45 4.78
CA SER A 46 0.88 -0.33 5.73
C SER A 46 1.45 0.93 5.09
N LEU A 47 2.57 0.84 4.37
CA LEU A 47 3.19 1.96 3.65
C LEU A 47 2.22 2.62 2.67
N ILE A 48 1.58 1.80 1.83
CA ILE A 48 0.63 2.30 0.83
C ILE A 48 -0.55 3.00 1.51
N LEU A 49 -1.18 2.34 2.49
CA LEU A 49 -2.38 2.88 3.14
C LEU A 49 -2.08 4.13 3.98
N THR A 50 -1.00 4.12 4.76
CA THR A 50 -0.57 5.28 5.56
C THR A 50 -0.23 6.48 4.68
N ALA A 51 0.51 6.28 3.58
CA ALA A 51 0.84 7.35 2.64
C ALA A 51 -0.40 7.95 1.98
N LEU A 52 -1.28 7.12 1.42
CA LEU A 52 -2.48 7.61 0.73
C LEU A 52 -3.42 8.35 1.69
N ASN A 53 -3.58 7.85 2.92
CA ASN A 53 -4.35 8.53 3.97
C ASN A 53 -3.70 9.86 4.37
N LYS A 54 -2.37 9.88 4.55
CA LYS A 54 -1.61 11.08 4.89
C LYS A 54 -1.72 12.15 3.80
N MET A 55 -1.70 11.75 2.54
CA MET A 55 -1.87 12.64 1.38
C MET A 55 -3.33 13.06 1.17
N ASN A 56 -4.28 12.47 1.89
CA ASN A 56 -5.71 12.69 1.76
C ASN A 56 -6.22 12.52 0.32
N VAL A 57 -5.71 11.51 -0.38
CA VAL A 57 -6.11 11.21 -1.77
C VAL A 57 -7.25 10.20 -1.79
N GLN A 58 -8.14 10.32 -2.77
CA GLN A 58 -9.14 9.29 -3.04
C GLN A 58 -8.49 8.10 -3.76
N TYR A 59 -8.77 6.88 -3.31
CA TYR A 59 -8.23 5.67 -3.92
C TYR A 59 -9.21 4.50 -3.83
N LEU A 60 -9.05 3.56 -4.77
CA LEU A 60 -9.64 2.22 -4.72
C LEU A 60 -8.56 1.23 -4.29
N PHE A 61 -8.74 0.55 -3.16
CA PHE A 61 -7.82 -0.47 -2.70
C PHE A 61 -8.33 -1.86 -3.07
N LEU A 62 -7.65 -2.51 -4.01
CA LEU A 62 -7.97 -3.87 -4.47
C LEU A 62 -7.05 -4.88 -3.78
N ASP A 63 -7.61 -5.70 -2.89
CA ASP A 63 -6.86 -6.76 -2.22
C ASP A 63 -6.79 -8.03 -3.07
N ALA A 64 -5.77 -8.09 -3.91
CA ALA A 64 -5.53 -9.23 -4.79
C ALA A 64 -5.15 -10.53 -4.05
N ARG A 65 -4.90 -10.51 -2.73
CA ARG A 65 -4.64 -11.74 -1.94
C ARG A 65 -5.85 -12.68 -1.95
N LEU A 66 -7.04 -12.14 -2.21
CA LEU A 66 -8.29 -12.88 -2.28
C LEU A 66 -8.53 -13.51 -3.67
N LEU A 67 -7.76 -13.13 -4.69
CA LEU A 67 -7.94 -13.60 -6.06
C LEU A 67 -7.38 -15.00 -6.31
N SER A 68 -6.57 -15.56 -5.39
CA SER A 68 -5.90 -16.85 -5.61
C SER A 68 -6.83 -18.06 -5.56
N ALA A 69 -8.14 -17.90 -5.34
CA ALA A 69 -9.05 -19.03 -5.10
C ALA A 69 -9.98 -19.40 -6.27
N VAL A 70 -10.48 -18.49 -7.14
CA VAL A 70 -11.57 -18.89 -8.09
C VAL A 70 -11.60 -18.21 -9.46
N THR A 71 -10.87 -17.14 -9.76
CA THR A 71 -11.17 -16.36 -10.98
C THR A 71 -10.00 -16.22 -11.95
N MET A 72 -10.10 -16.89 -13.11
CA MET A 72 -9.47 -16.37 -14.33
C MET A 72 -10.14 -15.05 -14.67
N ILE A 73 -9.39 -13.96 -14.59
CA ILE A 73 -9.83 -12.68 -15.15
C ILE A 73 -9.59 -12.78 -16.66
N SER A 74 -10.62 -13.10 -17.41
CA SER A 74 -10.63 -13.02 -18.87
C SER A 74 -11.30 -11.71 -19.27
N ILE A 75 -10.61 -10.92 -20.09
CA ILE A 75 -11.20 -9.78 -20.77
C ILE A 75 -11.79 -10.35 -22.06
N ASN A 76 -13.11 -10.46 -22.14
CA ASN A 76 -13.80 -10.68 -23.40
C ASN A 76 -14.01 -9.30 -24.03
N ASP A 77 -13.37 -9.06 -25.16
CA ASP A 77 -13.64 -7.92 -26.05
C ASP A 77 -15.03 -8.05 -26.71
#